data_AF-A0A7D4A3C4-F1
#
_entry.id   AF-A0A7D4A3C4-F1
#
_cell.length_a   1.000
_cell.length_b   1.000
_cell.length_c   1.000
_cell.angle_alpha   90.00
_cell.angle_beta   90.00
_cell.angle_gamma   90.00
#
_symmetry.space_group_name_H-M   'P 1'
#
loop_
_entity.id
_entity.type
_entity.pdbx_description
1 polymer ?
#
loop_
_entity_poly.entity_id
_entity_poly.type
_entity_poly.pdbx_seq_one_letter_code
_entity_poly.pdbx_strand_id
1 'polypeptide(L)'
;MVVWIMCAAGWGVVLAGLRRGLRGPGRGPALFAHTVTPAGVVLTFALIGYGSLYATIALAAEWWSLAVVTGFRPARLVAGGGLRRAAAWLLLTAAVTYVTGRLVLGR
;
A
#
# COMPACT_ATOMS: atom_id res chain seq x y z
N MET A 1 13.95 -3.17 12.51
CA MET A 1 12.73 -3.33 13.33
C MET A 1 11.76 -2.15 13.21
N VAL A 2 12.21 -0.90 13.36
CA VAL A 2 11.35 0.30 13.24
C VAL A 2 10.48 0.32 11.97
N VAL A 3 11.06 0.04 10.81
CA VAL A 3 10.35 0.02 9.52
C VAL A 3 9.23 -1.02 9.48
N TRP A 4 9.44 -2.19 10.06
CA TRP A 4 8.45 -3.26 10.11
C TRP A 4 7.27 -2.87 11.00
N ILE A 5 7.54 -2.21 12.13
CA ILE A 5 6.51 -1.68 13.04
C ILE A 5 5.70 -0.58 12.33
N MET A 6 6.38 0.36 11.66
CA MET A 6 5.71 1.43 10.89
C MET A 6 4.84 0.86 9.76
N CYS A 7 5.32 -0.17 9.08
CA CYS A 7 4.61 -0.88 8.04
C CYS A 7 3.35 -1.56 8.61
N ALA A 8 3.50 -2.36 9.68
CA ALA A 8 2.37 -3.02 10.34
C ALA A 8 1.33 -2.02 10.89
N ALA A 9 1.80 -0.91 11.45
CA ALA A 9 0.94 0.17 11.95
C ALA A 9 0.15 0.84 10.82
N GLY A 10 0.83 1.24 9.73
CA GLY A 10 0.18 1.84 8.56
C GLY A 10 -0.86 0.90 7.94
N TRP A 11 -0.53 -0.39 7.82
CA TRP A 11 -1.48 -1.41 7.35
C TRP A 11 -2.74 -1.47 8.23
N GLY A 12 -2.54 -1.52 9.55
CA GLY A 12 -3.62 -1.62 10.52
C GLY A 12 -4.53 -0.39 10.53
N VAL A 13 -3.95 0.80 10.40
CA VAL A 13 -4.69 2.07 10.28
C VAL A 13 -5.60 2.05 9.04
N VAL A 14 -5.07 1.68 7.88
CA VAL A 14 -5.85 1.60 6.63
C VAL A 14 -6.93 0.53 6.75
N LEU A 15 -6.60 -0.65 7.29
CA LEU A 15 -7.56 -1.73 7.49
C LEU A 15 -8.71 -1.32 8.42
N ALA A 16 -8.40 -0.65 9.53
CA ALA A 16 -9.41 -0.13 10.45
C ALA A 16 -10.30 0.92 9.78
N GLY A 17 -9.72 1.82 8.99
CA GLY A 17 -10.47 2.80 8.19
C GLY A 17 -11.40 2.15 7.16
N LEU A 18 -10.93 1.12 6.46
CA LEU A 18 -11.74 0.34 5.50
C LEU A 18 -12.87 -0.41 6.20
N ARG A 19 -12.58 -1.08 7.32
CA ARG A 19 -13.59 -1.83 8.11
C ARG A 19 -14.72 -0.95 8.62
N ARG A 20 -14.41 0.30 8.98
CA ARG A 20 -15.37 1.30 9.48
C ARG A 20 -16.13 2.01 8.36
N GLY A 21 -15.49 2.25 7.21
CA GLY A 21 -16.04 3.10 6.15
C GLY A 21 -16.72 2.36 4.99
N LEU A 22 -16.34 1.12 4.69
CA LEU A 22 -16.94 0.36 3.58
C LEU A 22 -18.23 -0.35 4.02
N ARG A 23 -19.30 -0.15 3.26
CA ARG A 23 -20.59 -0.84 3.39
C ARG A 23 -21.00 -1.43 2.05
N GLY A 24 -21.81 -2.49 2.09
CA GLY A 24 -22.34 -3.15 0.89
C GLY A 24 -21.43 -4.25 0.31
N PRO A 25 -21.81 -4.81 -0.85
CA PRO A 25 -21.23 -6.04 -1.40
C PRO A 25 -19.73 -5.94 -1.75
N GLY A 26 -19.21 -4.74 -2.01
CA GLY A 26 -17.77 -4.53 -2.30
C GLY A 26 -16.85 -4.61 -1.06
N ARG A 27 -17.39 -4.71 0.15
CA ARG A 27 -16.61 -4.70 1.40
C ARG A 27 -15.70 -5.92 1.54
N GLY A 28 -16.22 -7.12 1.29
CA GLY A 28 -15.46 -8.38 1.41
C GLY A 28 -14.24 -8.41 0.48
N PRO A 29 -14.42 -8.22 -0.83
CA PRO A 29 -13.32 -8.19 -1.80
C PRO A 29 -12.27 -7.12 -1.49
N ALA A 30 -12.68 -5.92 -1.08
CA ALA A 30 -11.75 -4.84 -0.76
C ALA A 30 -10.90 -5.15 0.49
N LEU A 31 -11.52 -5.72 1.54
CA LEU A 31 -10.79 -6.14 2.74
C LEU A 31 -9.83 -7.29 2.43
N PHE A 32 -10.27 -8.28 1.65
CA PHE A 32 -9.44 -9.41 1.24
C PHE A 32 -8.21 -8.94 0.44
N ALA A 33 -8.42 -8.08 -0.57
CA ALA A 33 -7.33 -7.53 -1.37
C ALA A 33 -6.30 -6.81 -0.47
N HIS A 34 -6.74 -5.97 0.46
CA HIS A 34 -5.84 -5.26 1.40
C HIS A 34 -5.10 -6.21 2.34
N THR A 35 -5.71 -7.32 2.75
CA THR A 35 -5.03 -8.31 3.60
C THR A 35 -3.95 -9.11 2.86
N VAL A 36 -4.12 -9.35 1.55
CA VAL A 36 -3.18 -10.14 0.74
C VAL A 36 -2.06 -9.25 0.16
N THR A 37 -2.29 -7.94 0.01
CA THR A 37 -1.33 -6.98 -0.55
C THR A 37 0.06 -7.03 0.08
N PRO A 38 0.24 -7.08 1.43
CA PRO A 38 1.56 -7.12 2.04
C PRO A 38 2.39 -8.33 1.58
N ALA A 39 1.77 -9.52 1.57
CA ALA A 39 2.42 -10.75 1.16
C ALA A 39 2.78 -10.70 -0.34
N GLY A 40 1.86 -10.23 -1.19
CA GLY A 40 2.10 -10.11 -2.63
C GLY A 40 3.25 -9.17 -2.98
N VAL A 41 3.32 -8.00 -2.32
CA VAL A 41 4.38 -7.02 -2.55
C VAL A 41 5.73 -7.51 -2.04
N VAL A 42 5.80 -8.09 -0.84
CA VAL A 42 7.04 -8.67 -0.30
C VAL A 42 7.55 -9.80 -1.19
N LEU A 43 6.66 -10.70 -1.63
CA LEU A 43 7.04 -11.82 -2.50
C LEU A 43 7.54 -11.32 -3.86
N THR A 44 6.86 -10.33 -4.45
CA THR A 44 7.28 -9.74 -5.73
C THR A 44 8.68 -9.12 -5.61
N PHE A 45 8.92 -8.30 -4.58
CA PHE A 45 10.22 -7.67 -4.33
C PHE A 45 11.34 -8.68 -4.03
N ALA A 46 11.02 -9.80 -3.38
CA ALA A 46 11.95 -10.90 -3.19
C ALA A 46 12.32 -11.56 -4.52
N LEU A 47 11.35 -11.79 -5.42
CA LEU A 47 11.59 -12.40 -6.74
C LEU A 47 12.43 -11.52 -7.67
N ILE A 48 12.28 -10.20 -7.62
CA ILE A 48 13.05 -9.26 -8.46
C ILE A 48 14.40 -8.85 -7.84
N GLY A 49 14.82 -9.48 -6.74
CA GLY A 49 16.14 -9.29 -6.13
C GLY A 49 16.30 -8.01 -5.29
N TYR A 50 15.24 -7.24 -5.06
CA TYR A 50 15.27 -6.02 -4.23
C TYR A 50 15.22 -6.32 -2.72
N GLY A 51 14.80 -7.51 -2.32
CA GLY A 51 14.76 -7.94 -0.91
C GLY A 51 13.58 -7.35 -0.11
N SER A 52 13.30 -7.95 1.05
CA SER A 52 12.12 -7.62 1.85
C SER A 52 12.16 -6.22 2.47
N LEU A 53 13.35 -5.68 2.75
CA LEU A 53 13.51 -4.36 3.38
C LEU A 53 12.94 -3.23 2.51
N TYR A 54 13.27 -3.22 1.21
CA TYR A 54 12.75 -2.21 0.28
C TYR A 54 11.24 -2.31 0.11
N ALA A 55 10.72 -3.54 0.01
CA ALA A 55 9.28 -3.77 -0.04
C ALA A 55 8.56 -3.21 1.20
N THR A 56 9.16 -3.42 2.38
CA THR A 56 8.59 -2.97 3.66
C THR A 56 8.62 -1.45 3.79
N ILE A 57 9.67 -0.79 3.31
CA ILE A 57 9.76 0.68 3.27
C ILE A 57 8.70 1.26 2.34
N ALA A 58 8.58 0.72 1.12
CA ALA A 58 7.59 1.16 0.15
C ALA A 58 6.16 1.00 0.67
N LEU A 59 5.82 -0.17 1.23
CA LEU A 59 4.51 -0.43 1.83
C LEU A 59 4.20 0.51 3.00
N ALA A 60 5.17 0.76 3.87
CA ALA A 60 5.00 1.71 4.97
C ALA A 60 4.68 3.12 4.43
N ALA A 61 5.46 3.60 3.46
CA ALA A 61 5.26 4.90 2.85
C ALA A 61 3.89 5.00 2.16
N GLU A 62 3.48 3.96 1.43
CA GLU A 62 2.18 3.90 0.74
C GLU A 62 1.01 3.96 1.71
N TRP A 63 1.00 3.15 2.78
CA TRP A 63 -0.12 3.13 3.71
C TRP A 63 -0.24 4.40 4.53
N TRP A 64 0.87 4.98 4.98
CA TRP A 64 0.85 6.26 5.68
C TRP A 64 0.44 7.40 4.75
N SER A 65 0.92 7.43 3.50
CA SER A 65 0.48 8.41 2.50
C SER A 65 -1.01 8.29 2.23
N LEU A 66 -1.52 7.07 2.06
CA LEU A 66 -2.94 6.81 1.83
C LEU A 66 -3.78 7.22 3.05
N ALA A 67 -3.31 6.95 4.27
CA ALA A 67 -3.97 7.42 5.49
C ALA A 67 -4.02 8.94 5.55
N VAL A 68 -2.91 9.64 5.30
CA VAL A 68 -2.84 11.11 5.35
C VAL A 68 -3.70 11.75 4.26
N VAL A 69 -3.54 11.34 3.00
CA VAL A 69 -4.27 11.90 1.84
C VAL A 69 -5.78 11.66 1.95
N THR A 70 -6.20 10.58 2.60
CA THR A 70 -7.63 10.30 2.83
C THR A 70 -8.16 10.84 4.15
N GLY A 71 -7.34 11.53 4.96
CA GLY A 71 -7.73 12.00 6.29
C GLY A 71 -8.17 10.86 7.21
N PHE A 72 -7.47 9.73 7.16
CA PHE A 72 -7.79 8.48 7.85
C PHE A 72 -9.15 7.87 7.47
N ARG A 73 -9.67 8.23 6.28
CA ARG A 73 -10.93 7.70 5.73
C ARG A 73 -10.69 7.07 4.35
N PRO A 74 -9.94 5.95 4.27
CA PRO A 74 -9.57 5.32 3.01
C PRO A 74 -10.78 4.86 2.17
N ALA A 75 -11.93 4.61 2.81
CA ALA A 75 -13.18 4.31 2.12
C ALA A 75 -13.63 5.43 1.16
N ARG A 76 -13.21 6.68 1.35
CA ARG A 76 -13.54 7.81 0.45
C ARG A 76 -12.88 7.69 -0.92
N LEU A 77 -11.71 7.05 -1.03
CA LEU A 77 -11.10 6.74 -2.33
C LEU A 77 -11.97 5.75 -3.10
N VAL A 78 -12.44 4.69 -2.44
CA VAL A 78 -13.29 3.67 -3.04
C VAL A 78 -14.66 4.22 -3.41
N ALA A 79 -15.24 5.09 -2.57
CA ALA A 79 -16.58 5.64 -2.77
C ALA A 79 -16.62 6.87 -3.72
N GLY A 80 -15.55 7.67 -3.79
CA GLY A 80 -15.55 8.97 -4.48
C GLY A 80 -14.57 9.13 -5.65
N GLY A 81 -13.66 8.18 -5.89
CA GLY A 81 -12.63 8.31 -6.90
C GLY A 81 -12.19 6.96 -7.43
N GLY A 82 -12.95 6.45 -8.40
CA GLY A 82 -12.89 5.09 -8.91
C GLY A 82 -11.50 4.56 -9.26
N LEU A 83 -11.44 3.22 -9.36
CA LEU A 83 -10.29 2.33 -9.59
C LEU A 83 -9.12 2.94 -10.37
N ARG A 84 -9.40 3.77 -11.38
CA ARG A 84 -8.43 4.47 -12.21
C ARG A 84 -7.48 5.40 -11.45
N ARG A 85 -7.96 6.14 -10.45
CA ARG A 85 -7.11 7.05 -9.64
C ARG A 85 -6.22 6.27 -8.68
N ALA A 86 -6.73 5.17 -8.13
CA ALA A 86 -5.95 4.23 -7.33
C ALA A 86 -4.89 3.53 -8.19
N ALA A 87 -5.24 3.06 -9.39
CA ALA A 87 -4.32 2.44 -10.32
C ALA A 87 -3.21 3.41 -10.78
N ALA A 88 -3.55 4.67 -11.09
CA ALA A 88 -2.58 5.70 -11.43
C ALA A 88 -1.62 5.98 -10.27
N TRP A 89 -2.13 6.01 -9.03
CA TRP A 89 -1.28 6.22 -7.86
C TRP A 89 -0.36 5.01 -7.60
N LEU A 90 -0.88 3.78 -7.71
CA LEU A 90 -0.07 2.57 -7.59
C LEU A 90 1.02 2.50 -8.67
N LEU A 91 0.69 2.81 -9.92
CA LEU A 91 1.67 2.84 -11.02
C LEU A 91 2.76 3.88 -10.79
N LEU A 92 2.39 5.09 -10.35
CA LEU A 92 3.35 6.14 -10.04
C LEU A 92 4.25 5.73 -8.86
N THR A 93 3.68 5.14 -7.81
CA THR A 93 4.46 4.70 -6.64
C THR A 93 5.41 3.57 -6.99
N ALA A 94 4.96 2.59 -7.78
CA ALA A 94 5.78 1.50 -8.30
C ALA A 94 6.92 2.04 -9.19
N ALA A 95 6.62 2.98 -10.09
CA ALA A 95 7.62 3.61 -10.97
C ALA A 95 8.68 4.38 -10.16
N VAL A 96 8.25 5.20 -9.19
CA VAL A 96 9.17 5.93 -8.31
C VAL A 96 10.02 4.97 -7.49
N THR A 97 9.41 3.95 -6.88
CA THR A 97 10.13 2.95 -6.07
C THR A 97 11.16 2.18 -6.90
N TYR A 98 10.80 1.78 -8.12
CA TYR A 98 11.72 1.13 -9.05
C TYR A 98 12.87 2.05 -9.45
N VAL A 99 12.60 3.31 -9.83
CA VAL A 99 13.63 4.27 -10.22
C VAL A 99 14.57 4.58 -9.05
N THR A 100 14.04 4.90 -7.88
CA THR A 100 14.85 5.13 -6.67
C THR A 100 15.67 3.89 -6.32
N GLY A 101 15.05 2.71 -6.40
CA GLY A 101 15.73 1.44 -6.22
C GLY A 101 16.91 1.25 -7.16
N ARG A 102 16.73 1.51 -8.46
CA ARG A 102 17.80 1.44 -9.47
C ARG A 102 18.90 2.46 -9.22
N LEU A 103 18.57 3.66 -8.75
CA LEU A 103 19.55 4.71 -8.47
C LEU A 103 20.40 4.42 -7.22
N VAL A 104 19.84 3.69 -6.25
CA VAL A 104 20.52 3.34 -4.99
C VAL A 104 21.31 2.03 -5.11
N LEU A 105 20.75 1.02 -5.79
CA LEU A 105 21.35 -0.33 -5.90
C LEU A 105 22.10 -0.58 -7.22
N GLY A 106 21.89 0.27 -8.23
CA GLY A 106 22.59 0.21 -9.52
C GLY A 106 23.80 1.14 -9.60
N ARG A 107 24.23 1.73 -8.47
CA ARG A 107 25.57 2.28 -8.27
C ARG A 107 26.44 1.24 -7.60
#